data_AF-A0A644VF73-F1
#
_entry.id   AF-A0A644VF73-F1
#
_cell.length_a   1.000
_cell.length_b   1.000
_cell.length_c   1.000
_cell.angle_alpha   90.00
_cell.angle_beta   90.00
_cell.angle_gamma   90.00
#
_symmetry.space_group_name_H-M   'P 1'
#
loop_
_entity.id
_entity.type
_entity.pdbx_description
1 polymer ?
#
loop_
_entity_poly.entity_id
_entity_poly.type
_entity_poly.pdbx_seq_one_letter_code
_entity_poly.pdbx_strand_id
1 'polypeptide(L)'
;MNKELLKNLFNNVKSLEDSIKFIYRTTDQNEPFSFANYKMFMRKYNEIALLVAGQLEENIIFDIYDIEKIKDWDDVFRPQYKMYFDMVLGNIALLRSTIENMLDIKNEEIINLKNFFTSNLRKAILHEPENEAYIQDSIEQLLIGKGLAKGIDYDREVGRIKVSIKEYKPDFIFLKLDLALEIKLSKTKTKSKEIVDEINADIQAYGKGYSQLLFLIYDLGTIRDEEEFKNHIDNKDNIQLIIVKN
;
A
#
# COMPACT_ATOMS: atom_id res chain seq x y z
N MET A 1 16.36 -14.81 -4.78
CA MET A 1 15.57 -14.36 -3.61
C MET A 1 14.55 -15.42 -3.21
N ASN A 2 14.63 -15.98 -1.99
CA ASN A 2 13.67 -16.99 -1.51
C ASN A 2 12.40 -16.32 -0.94
N LYS A 3 11.30 -16.31 -1.71
CA LYS A 3 10.05 -15.65 -1.33
C LYS A 3 9.37 -16.25 -0.09
N GLU A 4 9.43 -17.57 0.09
CA GLU A 4 8.82 -18.23 1.26
C GLU A 4 9.56 -17.85 2.54
N LEU A 5 10.90 -17.86 2.50
CA LEU A 5 11.73 -17.37 3.58
C LEU A 5 11.40 -15.91 3.91
N LEU A 6 11.31 -15.03 2.92
CA LEU A 6 10.97 -13.62 3.14
C LEU A 6 9.57 -13.43 3.73
N LYS A 7 8.57 -14.21 3.31
CA LYS A 7 7.22 -14.19 3.92
C LYS A 7 7.27 -14.58 5.40
N ASN A 8 8.05 -15.60 5.74
CA ASN A 8 8.25 -16.00 7.14
C ASN A 8 8.98 -14.90 7.94
N LEU A 9 10.04 -14.32 7.39
CA LEU A 9 10.77 -13.22 8.03
C LEU A 9 9.89 -11.98 8.21
N PHE A 10 9.05 -11.64 7.23
CA PHE A 10 8.08 -10.56 7.32
C PHE A 10 7.12 -10.74 8.50
N ASN A 11 6.55 -11.94 8.66
CA ASN A 11 5.67 -12.27 9.78
C ASN A 11 6.39 -12.20 11.13
N ASN A 12 7.66 -12.60 11.18
CA ASN A 12 8.49 -12.49 12.39
C ASN A 12 8.76 -11.03 12.76
N VAL A 13 9.11 -10.19 11.79
CA VAL A 13 9.32 -8.74 12.00
C VAL A 13 8.03 -8.08 12.51
N LYS A 14 6.88 -8.39 11.89
CA LYS A 14 5.58 -7.87 12.34
C LYS A 14 5.25 -8.29 13.78
N SER A 15 5.48 -9.56 14.12
CA SER A 15 5.28 -10.06 15.48
C SER A 15 6.17 -9.37 16.51
N LEU A 16 7.43 -9.09 16.14
CA LEU A 16 8.37 -8.36 16.98
C LEU A 16 7.94 -6.89 17.17
N GLU A 17 7.51 -6.24 16.09
CA GLU A 17 6.96 -4.88 16.11
C GLU A 17 5.72 -4.78 17.00
N ASP A 18 4.78 -5.70 16.86
CA ASP A 18 3.54 -5.73 17.64
C ASP A 18 3.83 -5.97 19.13
N SER A 19 4.82 -6.79 19.45
CA SER A 19 5.28 -7.02 20.84
C SER A 19 5.83 -5.74 21.47
N ILE A 20 6.65 -4.99 20.74
CA ILE A 20 7.16 -3.70 21.22
C ILE A 20 6.02 -2.69 21.39
N LYS A 21 5.14 -2.55 20.39
CA LYS A 21 3.99 -1.65 20.45
C LYS A 21 3.04 -2.01 21.60
N PHE A 22 2.87 -3.28 21.90
CA PHE A 22 2.11 -3.73 23.06
C PHE A 22 2.72 -3.20 24.36
N ILE A 23 4.04 -3.35 24.55
CA ILE A 23 4.75 -2.79 25.72
C ILE A 23 4.51 -1.28 25.82
N TYR A 24 4.64 -0.52 24.73
CA TYR A 24 4.34 0.93 24.77
C TYR A 24 2.91 1.26 25.19
N ARG A 25 1.94 0.44 24.81
CA ARG A 25 0.52 0.66 25.12
C ARG A 25 0.16 0.28 26.56
N THR A 26 0.84 -0.70 27.13
CA THR A 26 0.54 -1.24 28.46
C THR A 26 1.43 -0.68 29.56
N THR A 27 2.55 -0.04 29.21
CA THR A 27 3.46 0.58 30.18
C THR A 27 2.84 1.86 30.75
N ASP A 28 2.69 1.91 32.07
CA ASP A 28 2.45 3.16 32.79
C ASP A 28 3.67 4.08 32.61
N GLN A 29 3.44 5.38 32.41
CA GLN A 29 4.52 6.38 32.30
C GLN A 29 5.46 6.38 33.52
N ASN A 30 4.99 5.84 34.65
CA ASN A 30 5.75 5.72 35.89
C ASN A 30 6.50 4.38 36.06
N GLU A 31 6.41 3.44 35.11
CA GLU A 31 7.04 2.12 35.19
C GLU A 31 8.21 1.96 34.20
N PRO A 32 9.41 2.47 34.53
CA PRO A 32 10.54 2.50 33.61
C PRO A 32 11.12 1.10 33.29
N PHE A 33 10.82 0.08 34.10
CA PHE A 33 11.37 -1.28 33.91
C PHE A 33 10.73 -2.05 32.76
N SER A 34 9.59 -1.60 32.24
CA SER A 34 8.92 -2.24 31.09
C SER A 34 9.80 -2.25 29.83
N PHE A 35 10.79 -1.37 29.77
CA PHE A 35 11.77 -1.28 28.68
C PHE A 35 13.11 -1.96 29.00
N ALA A 36 13.30 -2.61 30.16
CA ALA A 36 14.59 -3.20 30.54
C ALA A 36 15.03 -4.37 29.62
N ASN A 37 14.09 -4.98 28.91
CA ASN A 37 14.34 -6.11 28.01
C ASN A 37 14.86 -5.70 26.61
N TYR A 38 15.36 -4.48 26.43
CA TYR A 38 15.76 -3.93 25.12
C TYR A 38 16.78 -4.82 24.40
N LYS A 39 17.75 -5.39 25.12
CA LYS A 39 18.81 -6.23 24.56
C LYS A 39 18.28 -7.52 23.94
N MET A 40 17.19 -8.07 24.49
CA MET A 40 16.50 -9.23 23.90
C MET A 40 15.85 -8.85 22.55
N PHE A 41 15.16 -7.71 22.48
CA PHE A 41 14.58 -7.23 21.24
C PHE A 41 15.65 -6.91 20.20
N MET A 42 16.77 -6.30 20.59
CA MET A 42 17.94 -6.08 19.71
C MET A 42 18.49 -7.38 19.15
N ARG A 43 18.64 -8.43 19.98
CA ARG A 43 19.11 -9.76 19.53
C ARG A 43 18.15 -10.35 18.50
N LYS A 44 16.84 -10.37 18.79
CA LYS A 44 15.83 -10.90 17.87
C LYS A 44 15.72 -10.10 16.58
N TYR A 45 15.84 -8.79 16.67
CA TYR A 45 15.94 -7.94 15.51
C TYR A 45 17.18 -8.30 14.66
N ASN A 46 18.38 -8.39 15.25
CA ASN A 46 19.60 -8.75 14.53
C ASN A 46 19.50 -10.11 13.83
N GLU A 47 18.93 -11.12 14.49
CA GLU A 47 18.72 -12.44 13.90
C GLU A 47 17.94 -12.33 12.58
N ILE A 48 16.84 -11.56 12.57
CA ILE A 48 16.02 -11.38 11.35
C ILE A 48 16.74 -10.47 10.34
N ALA A 49 17.31 -9.37 10.81
CA ALA A 49 18.00 -8.39 9.98
C ALA A 49 19.17 -9.00 9.20
N LEU A 50 19.97 -9.87 9.83
CA LEU A 50 21.06 -10.59 9.16
C LEU A 50 20.56 -11.57 8.10
N LEU A 51 19.46 -12.27 8.35
CA LEU A 51 18.85 -13.18 7.37
C LEU A 51 18.33 -12.42 6.15
N VAL A 52 17.73 -11.24 6.36
CA VAL A 52 17.27 -10.36 5.28
C VAL A 52 18.45 -9.74 4.53
N ALA A 53 19.48 -9.28 5.24
CA ALA A 53 20.71 -8.74 4.65
C ALA A 53 21.38 -9.76 3.71
N GLY A 54 21.38 -11.05 4.08
CA GLY A 54 21.85 -12.13 3.22
C GLY A 54 21.02 -12.40 1.96
N GLN A 55 19.86 -11.73 1.80
CA GLN A 55 19.02 -11.77 0.60
C GLN A 55 19.11 -10.50 -0.26
N LEU A 56 19.82 -9.46 0.20
CA LEU A 56 19.95 -8.18 -0.51
C LEU A 56 21.22 -8.13 -1.35
N GLU A 57 21.12 -7.50 -2.53
CA GLU A 57 22.26 -7.24 -3.42
C GLU A 57 22.89 -5.84 -3.18
N GLU A 58 22.19 -4.95 -2.47
CA GLU A 58 22.58 -3.55 -2.22
C GLU A 58 22.74 -3.22 -0.73
N ASN A 59 23.10 -1.95 -0.45
CA ASN A 59 23.33 -1.43 0.90
C ASN A 59 22.09 -1.57 1.81
N ILE A 60 22.31 -2.10 3.01
CA ILE A 60 21.30 -2.12 4.08
C ILE A 60 21.09 -0.70 4.64
N ILE A 61 19.82 -0.30 4.73
CA ILE A 61 19.41 0.99 5.34
C ILE A 61 19.07 0.86 6.82
N PHE A 62 19.12 -0.36 7.36
CA PHE A 62 18.84 -0.70 8.74
C PHE A 62 20.12 -1.17 9.44
N ASP A 63 20.22 -0.89 10.74
CA ASP A 63 21.42 -1.12 11.54
C ASP A 63 21.57 -2.59 11.94
N ILE A 64 22.79 -3.02 12.26
CA ILE A 64 23.03 -4.27 13.00
C ILE A 64 23.72 -3.90 14.30
N TYR A 65 23.12 -4.28 15.43
CA TYR A 65 23.67 -3.92 16.74
C TYR A 65 24.84 -4.83 17.12
N ASP A 66 25.93 -4.25 17.61
CA ASP A 66 26.97 -5.02 18.31
C ASP A 66 26.51 -5.27 19.75
N ILE A 67 25.78 -6.37 19.96
CA ILE A 67 25.10 -6.70 21.22
C ILE A 67 26.07 -6.78 22.40
N GLU A 68 27.32 -7.20 22.17
CA GLU A 68 28.33 -7.32 23.23
C GLU A 68 28.81 -5.94 23.72
N LYS A 69 28.69 -4.90 22.89
CA LYS A 69 28.97 -3.51 23.28
C LYS A 69 27.77 -2.81 23.92
N ILE A 70 26.58 -3.41 23.85
CA ILE A 70 25.38 -2.88 24.49
C ILE A 70 25.38 -3.31 25.95
N LYS A 71 25.48 -2.32 26.85
CA LYS A 71 25.40 -2.51 28.30
C LYS A 71 24.09 -3.19 28.71
N ASP A 72 24.14 -4.00 29.76
CA ASP A 72 22.96 -4.63 30.36
C ASP A 72 22.15 -3.64 31.20
N TRP A 73 20.94 -4.05 31.58
CA TRP A 73 19.97 -3.15 32.22
C TRP A 73 20.47 -2.61 33.56
N ASP A 74 21.30 -3.37 34.29
CA ASP A 74 21.92 -2.97 35.54
C ASP A 74 23.07 -1.96 35.36
N ASP A 75 23.56 -1.76 34.13
CA ASP A 75 24.68 -0.89 33.78
C ASP A 75 24.29 0.41 33.05
N VAL A 76 22.99 0.65 32.82
CA VAL A 76 22.48 1.84 32.11
C VAL A 76 21.44 2.62 32.91
N PHE A 77 21.41 3.93 32.68
CA PHE A 77 20.43 4.82 33.31
C PHE A 77 19.04 4.60 32.70
N ARG A 78 17.99 4.60 33.52
CA ARG A 78 16.62 4.18 33.13
C ARG A 78 16.06 4.80 31.83
N PRO A 79 16.25 6.10 31.52
CA PRO A 79 15.84 6.68 30.24
C PRO A 79 16.50 6.02 29.01
N GLN A 80 17.68 5.43 29.17
CA GLN A 80 18.38 4.73 28.10
C GLN A 80 17.65 3.44 27.70
N TYR A 81 16.87 2.82 28.59
CA TYR A 81 16.04 1.65 28.24
C TYR A 81 15.05 2.00 27.12
N LYS A 82 14.31 3.10 27.30
CA LYS A 82 13.35 3.57 26.30
C LYS A 82 14.06 4.00 25.02
N MET A 83 15.20 4.69 25.14
CA MET A 83 16.01 5.08 23.98
C MET A 83 16.40 3.86 23.14
N TYR A 84 16.87 2.78 23.76
CA TYR A 84 17.18 1.54 23.06
C TYR A 84 15.95 0.88 22.43
N PHE A 85 14.81 0.89 23.11
CA PHE A 85 13.55 0.44 22.54
C PHE A 85 13.11 1.26 21.32
N ASP A 86 13.20 2.60 21.40
CA ASP A 86 12.87 3.50 20.30
C ASP A 86 13.79 3.23 19.08
N MET A 87 15.09 3.02 19.32
CA MET A 87 16.06 2.66 18.27
C MET A 87 15.71 1.35 17.59
N VAL A 88 15.38 0.30 18.36
CA VAL A 88 14.99 -1.01 17.82
C VAL A 88 13.68 -0.91 17.04
N LEU A 89 12.69 -0.18 17.56
CA LEU A 89 11.42 0.00 16.86
C LEU A 89 11.61 0.71 15.52
N GLY A 90 12.43 1.76 15.48
CA GLY A 90 12.77 2.45 14.23
C GLY A 90 13.43 1.52 13.22
N ASN A 91 14.39 0.71 13.67
CA ASN A 91 15.09 -0.26 12.83
C ASN A 91 14.20 -1.43 12.37
N ILE A 92 13.26 -1.88 13.20
CA ILE A 92 12.22 -2.85 12.83
C ILE A 92 11.32 -2.27 11.72
N ALA A 93 10.92 -1.00 11.81
CA ALA A 93 10.10 -0.37 10.79
C ALA A 93 10.84 -0.29 9.44
N LEU A 94 12.13 0.06 9.43
CA LEU A 94 12.97 0.07 8.23
C LEU A 94 13.14 -1.33 7.64
N LEU A 95 13.44 -2.33 8.48
CA LEU A 95 13.56 -3.72 8.07
C LEU A 95 12.26 -4.24 7.47
N ARG A 96 11.12 -3.96 8.12
CA ARG A 96 9.79 -4.32 7.64
C ARG A 96 9.54 -3.73 6.25
N SER A 97 9.75 -2.43 6.08
CA SER A 97 9.57 -1.76 4.79
C SER A 97 10.46 -2.37 3.70
N THR A 98 11.69 -2.75 4.05
CA THR A 98 12.60 -3.43 3.12
C THR A 98 12.02 -4.76 2.66
N ILE A 99 11.54 -5.60 3.58
CA ILE A 99 10.94 -6.89 3.24
C ILE A 99 9.63 -6.71 2.44
N GLU A 100 8.79 -5.73 2.80
CA GLU A 100 7.56 -5.41 2.06
C GLU A 100 7.85 -5.09 0.60
N ASN A 101 8.91 -4.33 0.34
CA ASN A 101 9.37 -4.01 -1.01
C ASN A 101 9.91 -5.24 -1.73
N MET A 102 10.73 -6.06 -1.06
CA MET A 102 11.27 -7.30 -1.64
C MET A 102 10.17 -8.32 -1.99
N LEU A 103 9.11 -8.37 -1.19
CA LEU A 103 7.96 -9.24 -1.41
C LEU A 103 6.94 -8.67 -2.40
N ASP A 104 7.12 -7.42 -2.83
CA ASP A 104 6.22 -6.71 -3.71
C ASP A 104 4.76 -6.68 -3.20
N ILE A 105 4.60 -6.56 -1.87
CA ILE A 105 3.29 -6.70 -1.19
C ILE A 105 2.27 -5.69 -1.70
N LYS A 106 2.70 -4.44 -1.95
CA LYS A 106 1.82 -3.40 -2.48
C LYS A 106 1.25 -3.79 -3.84
N ASN A 107 2.08 -4.30 -4.75
CA ASN A 107 1.59 -4.75 -6.05
C ASN A 107 0.69 -5.98 -5.92
N GLU A 108 1.00 -6.95 -5.04
CA GLU A 108 0.10 -8.08 -4.76
C GLU A 108 -1.28 -7.58 -4.25
N GLU A 109 -1.31 -6.59 -3.35
CA GLU A 109 -2.56 -5.98 -2.86
C GLU A 109 -3.33 -5.23 -3.96
N ILE A 110 -2.64 -4.48 -4.83
CA ILE A 110 -3.25 -3.79 -5.99
C ILE A 110 -3.83 -4.81 -6.96
N ILE A 111 -3.12 -5.90 -7.26
CA ILE A 111 -3.60 -6.99 -8.11
C ILE A 111 -4.85 -7.64 -7.48
N ASN A 112 -4.84 -7.88 -6.17
CA ASN A 112 -6.00 -8.42 -5.46
C ASN A 112 -7.21 -7.49 -5.52
N LEU A 113 -7.00 -6.18 -5.40
CA LEU A 113 -8.04 -5.17 -5.55
C LEU A 113 -8.61 -5.16 -6.98
N LYS A 114 -7.73 -5.19 -8.00
CA LYS A 114 -8.10 -5.30 -9.42
C LYS A 114 -8.94 -6.55 -9.71
N ASN A 115 -8.48 -7.71 -9.25
CA ASN A 115 -9.19 -8.97 -9.42
C ASN A 115 -10.56 -8.96 -8.72
N PHE A 116 -10.62 -8.33 -7.55
CA PHE A 116 -11.85 -8.16 -6.79
C PHE A 116 -12.88 -7.30 -7.55
N PHE A 117 -12.48 -6.14 -8.09
CA PHE A 117 -13.39 -5.33 -8.91
C PHE A 117 -13.83 -6.06 -10.18
N THR A 118 -12.89 -6.67 -10.89
CA THR A 118 -13.18 -7.43 -12.13
C THR A 118 -14.23 -8.53 -11.89
N SER A 119 -14.16 -9.21 -10.74
CA SER A 119 -15.03 -10.35 -10.43
C SER A 119 -16.40 -9.97 -9.86
N ASN A 120 -16.56 -8.73 -9.36
CA ASN A 120 -17.73 -8.34 -8.56
C ASN A 120 -18.48 -7.11 -9.07
N LEU A 121 -17.82 -6.17 -9.75
CA LEU A 121 -18.44 -4.90 -10.14
C LEU A 121 -19.67 -5.09 -11.03
N ARG A 122 -19.60 -5.98 -12.02
CA ARG A 122 -20.74 -6.28 -12.88
C ARG A 122 -21.96 -6.78 -12.12
N LYS A 123 -21.75 -7.55 -11.05
CA LYS A 123 -22.81 -8.11 -10.19
C LYS A 123 -23.39 -7.06 -9.24
N ALA A 124 -22.59 -6.07 -8.87
CA ALA A 124 -23.02 -4.97 -8.01
C ALA A 124 -23.89 -3.94 -8.77
N ILE A 125 -23.71 -3.82 -10.08
CA ILE A 125 -24.48 -2.92 -10.95
C ILE A 125 -25.82 -3.57 -11.31
N LEU A 126 -26.89 -3.09 -10.68
CA LEU A 126 -28.25 -3.63 -10.81
C LEU A 126 -28.99 -3.12 -12.04
N HIS A 127 -28.71 -1.87 -12.44
CA HIS A 127 -29.28 -1.22 -13.60
C HIS A 127 -28.17 -0.66 -14.47
N GLU A 128 -28.44 -0.47 -15.77
CA GLU A 128 -27.46 0.15 -16.66
C GLU A 128 -27.05 1.53 -16.11
N PRO A 129 -25.75 1.77 -15.87
CA PRO A 129 -25.30 3.01 -15.24
C PRO A 129 -25.51 4.21 -16.15
N GLU A 130 -26.11 5.27 -15.60
CA GLU A 130 -26.35 6.51 -16.32
C GLU A 130 -25.13 7.46 -16.29
N ASN A 131 -24.23 7.30 -15.33
CA ASN A 131 -23.07 8.16 -15.15
C ASN A 131 -22.00 7.43 -14.32
N GLU A 132 -20.81 8.03 -14.23
CA GLU A 132 -19.69 7.50 -13.45
C GLU A 132 -19.98 7.47 -11.96
N ALA A 133 -20.76 8.42 -11.44
CA ALA A 133 -21.14 8.47 -10.03
C ALA A 133 -21.86 7.19 -9.57
N TYR A 134 -22.74 6.62 -10.39
CA TYR A 134 -23.39 5.34 -10.08
C TYR A 134 -22.38 4.18 -9.94
N ILE A 135 -21.34 4.16 -10.79
CA ILE A 135 -20.29 3.13 -10.75
C ILE A 135 -19.40 3.35 -9.52
N GLN A 136 -19.06 4.61 -9.22
CA GLN A 136 -18.33 4.98 -8.01
C GLN A 136 -19.07 4.55 -6.75
N ASP A 137 -20.39 4.79 -6.67
CA ASP A 137 -21.22 4.34 -5.57
C ASP A 137 -21.18 2.81 -5.43
N SER A 138 -21.28 2.09 -6.55
CA SER A 138 -21.18 0.63 -6.58
C SER A 138 -19.82 0.12 -6.11
N ILE A 139 -18.73 0.80 -6.48
CA ILE A 139 -17.37 0.50 -6.01
C ILE A 139 -17.24 0.76 -4.51
N GLU A 140 -17.75 1.88 -4.00
CA GLU A 140 -17.74 2.20 -2.57
C GLU A 140 -18.48 1.12 -1.78
N GLN A 141 -19.65 0.67 -2.25
CA GLN A 141 -20.38 -0.45 -1.64
C GLN A 141 -19.58 -1.77 -1.64
N LEU A 142 -18.86 -2.08 -2.74
CA LEU A 142 -18.00 -3.25 -2.79
C LEU A 142 -16.82 -3.17 -1.81
N LEU A 143 -16.19 -2.01 -1.68
CA LEU A 143 -15.11 -1.78 -0.73
C LEU A 143 -15.59 -1.95 0.71
N ILE A 144 -16.74 -1.36 1.05
CA ILE A 144 -17.38 -1.52 2.36
C ILE A 144 -17.74 -2.99 2.60
N GLY A 145 -18.33 -3.68 1.62
CA GLY A 145 -18.67 -5.10 1.71
C GLY A 145 -17.46 -6.02 1.88
N LYS A 146 -16.27 -5.60 1.42
CA LYS A 146 -14.98 -6.28 1.66
C LYS A 146 -14.42 -6.01 3.07
N GLY A 147 -15.01 -5.09 3.82
CA GLY A 147 -14.57 -4.69 5.17
C GLY A 147 -13.58 -3.54 5.22
N LEU A 148 -13.41 -2.78 4.12
CA LEU A 148 -12.51 -1.63 4.09
C LEU A 148 -13.19 -0.38 4.64
N ALA A 149 -12.47 0.38 5.45
CA ALA A 149 -12.98 1.57 6.11
C ALA A 149 -12.51 2.87 5.42
N LYS A 150 -13.46 3.77 5.16
CA LYS A 150 -13.19 5.11 4.65
C LYS A 150 -12.37 5.92 5.65
N GLY A 151 -11.37 6.67 5.18
CA GLY A 151 -10.42 7.42 6.01
C GLY A 151 -9.31 6.57 6.63
N ILE A 152 -9.32 5.25 6.43
CA ILE A 152 -8.29 4.33 6.94
C ILE A 152 -7.66 3.54 5.80
N ASP A 153 -8.49 2.89 4.98
CA ASP A 153 -8.04 2.01 3.90
C ASP A 153 -8.17 2.68 2.53
N TYR A 154 -9.20 3.49 2.36
CA TYR A 154 -9.40 4.33 1.18
C TYR A 154 -10.08 5.63 1.55
N ASP A 155 -10.01 6.61 0.65
CA ASP A 155 -10.91 7.74 0.66
C ASP A 155 -11.50 7.95 -0.73
N ARG A 156 -12.74 8.43 -0.75
CA ARG A 156 -13.41 8.82 -2.00
C ARG A 156 -13.26 10.31 -2.16
N GLU A 157 -12.88 10.74 -3.35
CA GLU A 157 -12.97 12.13 -3.73
C GLU A 157 -12.20 13.06 -2.75
N VAL A 158 -10.97 12.68 -2.40
CA VAL A 158 -10.03 13.51 -1.64
C VAL A 158 -8.61 13.28 -2.18
N GLY A 159 -7.63 14.04 -1.66
CA GLY A 159 -6.25 13.96 -2.15
C GLY A 159 -6.04 14.80 -3.41
N ARG A 160 -6.34 16.10 -3.30
CA ARG A 160 -6.18 17.05 -4.41
C ARG A 160 -4.70 17.19 -4.77
N ILE A 161 -4.39 16.98 -6.04
CA ILE A 161 -3.07 17.21 -6.59
C ILE A 161 -3.08 18.56 -7.29
N LYS A 162 -2.24 19.48 -6.83
CA LYS A 162 -2.06 20.75 -7.50
C LYS A 162 -1.05 20.59 -8.62
N VAL A 163 -1.51 20.71 -9.86
CA VAL A 163 -0.66 20.70 -11.04
C VAL A 163 -0.74 22.07 -11.71
N SER A 164 0.34 22.84 -11.55
CA SER A 164 0.42 24.24 -11.96
C SER A 164 -0.69 25.09 -11.31
N ILE A 165 -1.75 25.40 -12.05
CA ILE A 165 -2.88 26.26 -11.61
C ILE A 165 -4.15 25.40 -11.39
N LYS A 166 -4.17 24.15 -11.86
CA LYS A 166 -5.33 23.25 -11.77
C LYS A 166 -5.19 22.31 -10.58
N GLU A 167 -6.32 22.04 -9.91
CA GLU A 167 -6.43 20.96 -8.94
C GLU A 167 -7.09 19.76 -9.62
N TYR A 168 -6.43 18.61 -9.48
CA TYR A 168 -6.92 17.32 -9.96
C TYR A 168 -7.28 16.45 -8.76
N LYS A 169 -8.31 15.62 -8.91
CA LYS A 169 -8.93 14.91 -7.80
C LYS A 169 -9.37 13.52 -8.30
N PRO A 170 -8.64 12.45 -7.94
CA PRO A 170 -9.07 11.10 -8.24
C PRO A 170 -10.41 10.76 -7.59
N ASP A 171 -11.13 9.81 -8.18
CA ASP A 171 -12.36 9.28 -7.61
C ASP A 171 -12.11 8.57 -6.28
N PHE A 172 -11.05 7.78 -6.20
CA PHE A 172 -10.64 7.08 -4.98
C PHE A 172 -9.12 7.12 -4.80
N ILE A 173 -8.68 7.13 -3.54
CA ILE A 173 -7.27 7.02 -3.17
C ILE A 173 -7.08 5.93 -2.12
N PHE A 174 -5.98 5.20 -2.21
CA PHE A 174 -5.58 4.16 -1.26
C PHE A 174 -4.18 4.48 -0.75
N LEU A 175 -4.08 5.31 0.30
CA LEU A 175 -2.82 5.89 0.78
C LEU A 175 -1.74 4.84 1.12
N LYS A 176 -2.15 3.70 1.70
CA LYS A 176 -1.22 2.59 2.05
C LYS A 176 -0.58 1.95 0.81
N LEU A 177 -1.30 1.97 -0.30
CA LEU A 177 -0.87 1.43 -1.59
C LEU A 177 -0.20 2.49 -2.48
N ASP A 178 -0.24 3.76 -2.06
CA ASP A 178 0.16 4.91 -2.88
C ASP A 178 -0.52 4.89 -4.26
N LEU A 179 -1.82 4.56 -4.25
CA LEU A 179 -2.64 4.28 -5.42
C LEU A 179 -3.76 5.32 -5.58
N ALA A 180 -3.91 5.86 -6.78
CA ALA A 180 -5.13 6.54 -7.22
C ALA A 180 -5.96 5.64 -8.14
N LEU A 181 -7.28 5.65 -7.94
CA LEU A 181 -8.25 4.96 -8.78
C LEU A 181 -9.18 5.97 -9.44
N GLU A 182 -9.30 5.89 -10.76
CA GLU A 182 -10.16 6.73 -11.59
C GLU A 182 -11.15 5.84 -12.36
N ILE A 183 -12.42 6.23 -12.41
CA ILE A 183 -13.51 5.45 -13.00
C ILE A 183 -14.07 6.16 -14.22
N LYS A 184 -14.22 5.43 -15.32
CA LYS A 184 -14.78 5.94 -16.57
C LYS A 184 -15.93 5.07 -17.07
N LEU A 185 -16.91 5.68 -17.71
CA LEU A 185 -18.06 4.99 -18.31
C LEU A 185 -18.07 5.10 -19.83
N SER A 186 -17.88 3.97 -20.52
CA SER A 186 -17.89 3.90 -21.98
C SER A 186 -19.29 3.52 -22.50
N LYS A 187 -20.05 4.53 -22.94
CA LYS A 187 -21.43 4.35 -23.49
C LYS A 187 -21.54 4.36 -25.01
N THR A 188 -20.61 5.03 -25.68
CA THR A 188 -20.60 5.16 -27.14
C THR A 188 -19.18 5.01 -27.66
N LYS A 189 -19.03 4.64 -28.94
CA LYS A 189 -17.70 4.54 -29.57
C LYS A 189 -16.92 5.85 -29.55
N THR A 190 -17.61 6.99 -29.66
CA THR A 190 -16.98 8.31 -29.56
C THR A 190 -16.45 8.52 -28.16
N LYS A 191 -17.26 8.20 -27.13
CA LYS A 191 -16.84 8.31 -25.74
C LYS A 191 -15.66 7.39 -25.41
N SER A 192 -15.58 6.20 -26.00
CA SER A 192 -14.41 5.31 -25.82
C SER A 192 -13.09 5.99 -26.23
N LYS A 193 -13.09 6.77 -27.32
CA LYS A 193 -11.90 7.51 -27.76
C LYS A 193 -11.57 8.67 -26.82
N GLU A 194 -12.58 9.43 -26.42
CA GLU A 194 -12.43 10.53 -25.46
C GLU A 194 -11.87 10.04 -24.12
N ILE A 195 -12.27 8.86 -23.67
CA ILE A 195 -11.76 8.24 -22.44
C ILE A 195 -10.24 8.02 -22.52
N VAL A 196 -9.68 7.65 -23.67
CA VAL A 196 -8.23 7.47 -23.83
C VAL A 196 -7.50 8.80 -23.61
N ASP A 197 -8.02 9.89 -24.16
CA ASP A 197 -7.44 11.23 -23.99
C ASP A 197 -7.56 11.72 -22.54
N GLU A 198 -8.71 11.49 -21.90
CA GLU A 198 -8.93 11.79 -20.49
C GLU A 198 -7.95 11.03 -19.59
N ILE A 199 -7.82 9.72 -19.78
CA ILE A 199 -6.89 8.88 -19.01
C ILE A 199 -5.45 9.36 -19.17
N ASN A 200 -5.02 9.71 -20.38
CA ASN A 200 -3.67 10.22 -20.59
C ASN A 200 -3.42 11.54 -19.84
N ALA A 201 -4.42 12.44 -19.78
CA ALA A 201 -4.32 13.66 -18.99
C ALA A 201 -4.25 13.36 -17.47
N ASP A 202 -5.08 12.42 -17.01
CA ASP A 202 -5.14 11.99 -15.62
C ASP A 202 -3.84 11.30 -15.18
N ILE A 203 -3.20 10.50 -16.04
CA ILE A 203 -1.87 9.91 -15.80
C ILE A 203 -0.84 11.00 -15.49
N GLN A 204 -0.79 12.06 -16.30
CA GLN A 204 0.16 13.15 -16.12
C GLN A 204 -0.10 13.97 -14.85
N ALA A 205 -1.36 14.07 -14.45
CA ALA A 205 -1.75 14.80 -13.25
C ALA A 205 -1.49 13.97 -11.98
N TYR A 206 -2.03 12.76 -11.94
CA TYR A 206 -2.03 11.88 -10.78
C TYR A 206 -0.66 11.27 -10.49
N GLY A 207 0.14 10.98 -11.52
CA GLY A 207 1.49 10.44 -11.37
C GLY A 207 2.48 11.36 -10.63
N LYS A 208 2.08 12.60 -10.31
CA LYS A 208 2.87 13.51 -9.44
C LYS A 208 2.62 13.31 -7.95
N GLY A 209 1.48 12.73 -7.59
CA GLY A 209 1.07 12.54 -6.19
C GLY A 209 1.00 11.08 -5.77
N TYR A 210 0.87 10.15 -6.72
CA TYR A 210 0.73 8.72 -6.46
C TYR A 210 1.70 7.93 -7.35
N SER A 211 2.43 6.96 -6.77
CA SER A 211 3.30 6.08 -7.55
C SER A 211 2.52 5.07 -8.38
N GLN A 212 1.30 4.69 -7.97
CA GLN A 212 0.46 3.70 -8.64
C GLN A 212 -0.84 4.34 -9.13
N LEU A 213 -1.27 3.98 -10.34
CA LEU A 213 -2.52 4.45 -10.95
C LEU A 213 -3.34 3.26 -11.45
N LEU A 214 -4.63 3.23 -11.11
CA LEU A 214 -5.59 2.25 -11.59
C LEU A 214 -6.76 2.95 -12.29
N PHE A 215 -6.99 2.58 -13.54
CA PHE A 215 -8.14 3.05 -14.31
C PHE A 215 -9.13 1.91 -14.44
N LEU A 216 -10.39 2.18 -14.08
CA LEU A 216 -11.49 1.24 -14.25
C LEU A 216 -12.48 1.80 -15.26
N ILE A 217 -12.68 1.07 -16.36
CA ILE A 217 -13.66 1.39 -17.38
C ILE A 217 -14.82 0.42 -17.26
N TYR A 218 -16.03 0.94 -17.04
CA TYR A 218 -17.25 0.16 -17.25
C TYR A 218 -17.72 0.34 -18.69
N ASP A 219 -17.76 -0.75 -19.45
CA ASP A 219 -18.08 -0.74 -20.88
C ASP A 219 -19.48 -1.32 -21.15
N LEU A 220 -20.34 -0.51 -21.79
CA LEU A 220 -21.68 -0.92 -22.23
C LEU A 220 -21.66 -1.64 -23.60
N GLY A 221 -20.54 -2.29 -23.94
CA GLY A 221 -20.37 -3.04 -25.20
C GLY A 221 -19.83 -2.20 -26.37
N THR A 222 -19.11 -1.13 -26.07
CA THR A 222 -18.57 -0.17 -27.04
C THR A 222 -17.12 -0.46 -27.41
N ILE A 223 -16.36 -1.04 -26.49
CA ILE A 223 -14.96 -1.43 -26.69
C ILE A 223 -14.91 -2.85 -27.27
N ARG A 224 -14.61 -2.93 -28.56
CA ARG A 224 -14.55 -4.21 -29.30
C ARG A 224 -13.20 -4.90 -29.12
N ASP A 225 -12.12 -4.15 -29.27
CA ASP A 225 -10.75 -4.63 -29.11
C ASP A 225 -10.16 -4.06 -27.82
N GLU A 226 -10.09 -4.90 -26.79
CA GLU A 226 -9.53 -4.50 -25.50
C GLU A 226 -8.01 -4.41 -25.54
N GLU A 227 -7.34 -5.16 -26.40
CA GLU A 227 -5.88 -5.13 -26.51
C GLU A 227 -5.44 -3.83 -27.17
N GLU A 228 -6.09 -3.42 -28.27
CA GLU A 228 -5.85 -2.13 -28.90
C GLU A 228 -6.10 -0.98 -27.90
N PHE A 229 -7.19 -1.06 -27.15
CA PHE A 229 -7.53 -0.06 -26.14
C PHE A 229 -6.47 0.03 -25.03
N LYS A 230 -6.00 -1.12 -24.54
CA LYS A 230 -4.93 -1.19 -23.53
C LYS A 230 -3.62 -0.66 -24.10
N ASN A 231 -3.21 -1.03 -25.31
CA ASN A 231 -1.93 -0.62 -25.89
C ASN A 231 -1.74 0.91 -25.98
N HIS A 232 -2.82 1.69 -26.00
CA HIS A 232 -2.78 3.16 -25.99
C HIS A 232 -2.62 3.81 -24.61
N ILE A 233 -2.74 3.03 -23.53
CA ILE A 233 -2.74 3.49 -22.13
C ILE A 233 -1.67 2.74 -21.30
N ASP A 234 -1.50 1.46 -21.61
CA ASP A 234 -0.73 0.48 -20.86
C ASP A 234 0.74 0.60 -21.22
N ASN A 235 1.46 1.43 -20.46
CA ASN A 235 2.91 1.36 -20.44
C ASN A 235 3.45 1.92 -19.11
N LYS A 236 4.35 1.14 -18.49
CA LYS A 236 4.97 1.27 -17.15
C LYS A 236 4.25 0.49 -16.06
N ASP A 237 5.00 -0.30 -15.30
CA ASP A 237 4.58 -1.23 -14.24
C ASP A 237 3.65 -0.65 -13.15
N ASN A 238 3.43 0.66 -13.18
CA ASN A 238 2.70 1.42 -12.19
C ASN A 238 1.38 2.01 -12.67
N ILE A 239 0.98 1.75 -13.92
CA ILE A 239 -0.32 2.13 -14.49
C ILE A 239 -1.06 0.85 -14.86
N GLN A 240 -2.28 0.68 -14.36
CA GLN A 240 -3.08 -0.50 -14.62
C GLN A 240 -4.45 -0.12 -15.16
N LEU A 241 -4.94 -0.86 -16.15
CA LEU A 241 -6.28 -0.71 -16.71
C LEU A 241 -7.14 -1.95 -16.44
N ILE A 242 -8.40 -1.72 -16.07
CA ILE A 242 -9.45 -2.72 -15.95
C ILE A 242 -10.60 -2.31 -16.87
N ILE A 243 -11.08 -3.25 -17.68
CA ILE A 243 -12.32 -3.08 -18.45
C ILE A 243 -13.32 -4.10 -17.92
N VAL A 244 -14.44 -3.62 -17.38
CA VAL A 244 -15.57 -4.44 -16.92
C VAL A 244 -16.72 -4.27 -17.90
N LYS A 245 -17.08 -5.34 -18.59
CA LYS A 245 -18.18 -5.34 -19.56
C LYS A 245 -19.52 -5.58 -18.89
N ASN A 246 -20.54 -4.88 -19.38
CA ASN A 246 -21.95 -5.11 -19.05
C ASN A 246 -22.49 -6.45 -19.58
#